data_AF-A0A0B6Y0A2-F1
#
_entry.id   AF-A0A0B6Y0A2-F1
#
_cell.length_a   1.000
_cell.length_b   1.000
_cell.length_c   1.000
_cell.angle_alpha   90.00
_cell.angle_beta   90.00
_cell.angle_gamma   90.00
#
_symmetry.space_group_name_H-M   'P 1'
#
loop_
_entity.id
_entity.type
_entity.pdbx_description
1 polymer ?
#
loop_
_entity_poly.entity_id
_entity_poly.type
_entity_poly.pdbx_seq_one_letter_code
_entity_poly.pdbx_strand_id
1 'polypeptide(L)'
;FGDRPLDNSLVNSNKGFRKLLEDGQLPWSKDQYNVTSYQHRLPQCIIIGARKCGTRALIEFLKLHSQIISPNDEMHFFSNDTNYKLGSEWYRQKMPLSYPDQITIEKTPKYFISVISPSRIHRMNSSIKLIAILRHPTTRVISDYTQI
;
A
#
# COMPACT_ATOMS: atom_id res chain seq x y z
N PHE A 1 17.42 -44.10 4.36
CA PHE A 1 17.44 -43.79 2.92
C PHE A 1 16.86 -42.39 2.73
N GLY A 2 17.59 -41.29 2.64
CA GLY A 2 19.00 -40.98 2.52
C GLY A 2 18.99 -39.51 2.12
N ASP A 3 18.93 -38.61 3.12
CA ASP A 3 18.95 -37.17 2.90
C ASP A 3 20.31 -36.79 2.30
N ARG A 4 20.32 -36.54 0.99
CA ARG A 4 21.42 -35.79 0.39
C ARG A 4 21.11 -34.31 0.57
N PRO A 5 22.05 -33.49 1.04
CA PRO A 5 21.89 -32.05 0.98
C PRO A 5 21.71 -31.67 -0.49
N LEU A 6 20.66 -30.91 -0.79
CA LEU A 6 20.43 -30.34 -2.11
C LEU A 6 21.65 -29.48 -2.48
N ASP A 7 22.31 -29.86 -3.57
CA ASP A 7 23.38 -29.09 -4.18
C ASP A 7 22.82 -27.75 -4.69
N ASN A 8 23.20 -26.66 -4.01
CA ASN A 8 22.82 -25.28 -4.34
C ASN A 8 23.41 -24.79 -5.68
N SER A 9 24.15 -25.61 -6.42
CA SER A 9 24.69 -25.25 -7.74
C SER A 9 23.63 -25.14 -8.84
N LEU A 10 22.47 -25.80 -8.69
CA LEU A 10 21.42 -25.83 -9.73
C LEU A 10 20.38 -24.71 -9.63
N VAL A 11 20.29 -24.02 -8.49
CA VAL A 11 19.32 -22.92 -8.30
C VAL A 11 19.73 -21.65 -9.09
N ASN A 12 20.99 -21.57 -9.54
CA ASN A 12 21.50 -20.40 -10.27
C ASN A 12 21.49 -20.54 -11.80
N SER A 13 21.03 -21.66 -12.36
CA SER A 13 20.90 -21.82 -13.82
C SER A 13 19.46 -21.61 -14.28
N ASN A 14 19.16 -20.38 -14.72
CA ASN A 14 17.88 -19.95 -15.29
C ASN A 14 17.39 -20.75 -16.51
N LYS A 15 18.18 -21.68 -17.06
CA LYS A 15 17.82 -22.49 -18.24
C LYS A 15 17.05 -23.77 -17.89
N GLY A 16 17.44 -24.49 -16.83
CA GLY A 16 16.78 -25.73 -16.43
C GLY A 16 15.38 -25.49 -15.89
N PHE A 17 15.21 -24.41 -15.13
CA PHE A 17 13.93 -24.03 -14.54
C PHE A 17 12.88 -23.64 -15.59
N ARG A 18 13.28 -22.98 -16.69
CA ARG A 18 12.37 -22.59 -17.78
C ARG A 18 11.80 -23.80 -18.53
N LYS A 19 12.63 -24.81 -18.78
CA LYS A 19 12.19 -26.04 -19.46
C LYS A 19 11.17 -26.82 -18.61
N LEU A 20 11.38 -26.89 -17.29
CA LEU A 20 10.43 -27.52 -16.36
C LEU A 20 9.08 -26.78 -16.27
N LEU A 21 9.07 -25.46 -16.48
CA LEU A 21 7.85 -24.65 -16.56
C LEU A 21 7.07 -24.90 -17.86
N GLU A 22 7.78 -25.01 -18.99
CA GLU A 22 7.18 -25.27 -20.31
C GLU A 22 6.61 -26.69 -20.40
N ASP A 23 7.30 -27.67 -19.82
CA ASP A 23 6.92 -29.09 -19.87
C ASP A 23 5.90 -29.48 -18.78
N GLY A 24 5.54 -28.56 -17.87
CA GLY A 24 4.56 -28.81 -16.78
C GLY A 24 5.02 -29.82 -15.72
N GLN A 25 6.29 -30.24 -15.76
CA GLN A 25 6.89 -31.25 -14.88
C GLN A 25 7.56 -30.61 -13.65
N LEU A 26 6.85 -29.74 -12.94
CA LEU A 26 7.37 -29.25 -11.66
C LEU A 26 7.32 -30.40 -10.62
N PRO A 27 8.40 -30.67 -9.88
CA PRO A 27 8.45 -31.78 -8.90
C PRO A 27 7.53 -31.61 -7.69
N TRP A 28 6.86 -30.47 -7.59
CA TRP A 28 6.00 -30.07 -6.47
C TRP A 28 4.65 -29.56 -7.01
N SER A 29 3.57 -29.83 -6.28
CA SER A 29 2.25 -29.30 -6.63
C SER A 29 2.26 -27.76 -6.58
N LYS A 30 1.56 -27.10 -7.51
CA LYS A 30 1.37 -25.63 -7.45
C LYS A 30 0.72 -25.18 -6.14
N ASP A 31 -0.07 -26.06 -5.51
CA ASP A 31 -0.77 -25.79 -4.25
C ASP A 31 0.14 -25.85 -3.02
N GLN A 32 1.37 -26.39 -3.16
CA GLN A 32 2.31 -26.58 -2.05
C GLN A 32 3.04 -25.29 -1.64
N TYR A 33 2.96 -24.24 -2.45
CA TYR A 33 3.44 -22.92 -2.10
C TYR A 33 2.24 -22.00 -1.83
N ASN A 34 1.67 -22.10 -0.63
CA ASN A 34 1.04 -20.94 0.00
C ASN A 34 2.15 -19.91 0.29
N VAL A 35 2.68 -19.28 -0.76
CA VAL A 35 3.53 -18.11 -0.59
C VAL A 35 2.67 -17.11 0.15
N THR A 36 3.05 -16.76 1.37
CA THR A 36 2.60 -15.56 2.07
C THR A 36 2.91 -14.37 1.17
N SER A 37 2.02 -14.12 0.21
CA SER A 37 2.42 -13.47 -1.03
C SER A 37 2.71 -12.01 -0.81
N TYR A 38 3.89 -11.60 -1.24
CA TYR A 38 4.28 -10.20 -1.29
C TYR A 38 3.52 -9.56 -2.45
N GLN A 39 2.49 -8.75 -2.14
CA GLN A 39 1.55 -8.24 -3.13
C GLN A 39 1.02 -6.85 -2.77
N HIS A 40 0.42 -6.20 -3.76
CA HIS A 40 -0.29 -4.92 -3.60
C HIS A 40 -1.60 -5.13 -2.84
N ARG A 41 -1.73 -4.47 -1.68
CA ARG A 41 -2.93 -4.51 -0.83
C ARG A 41 -3.52 -3.12 -0.72
N LEU A 42 -4.85 -3.06 -0.69
CA LEU A 42 -5.56 -1.82 -0.38
C LEU A 42 -5.18 -1.33 1.02
N PRO A 43 -5.18 -0.01 1.25
CA PRO A 43 -4.86 0.52 2.56
C PRO A 43 -5.90 0.11 3.60
N GLN A 44 -5.42 -0.34 4.76
CA GLN A 44 -6.25 -0.62 5.92
C GLN A 44 -6.44 0.64 6.79
N CYS A 45 -5.63 1.68 6.54
CA CYS A 45 -5.73 2.98 7.21
C CYS A 45 -5.45 4.13 6.24
N ILE A 46 -6.15 5.24 6.39
CA ILE A 46 -5.94 6.46 5.57
C ILE A 46 -5.74 7.67 6.48
N ILE A 47 -4.65 8.41 6.25
CA ILE A 47 -4.44 9.75 6.81
C ILE A 47 -5.15 10.75 5.89
N ILE A 48 -6.34 11.19 6.30
CA ILE A 48 -7.23 12.01 5.47
C ILE A 48 -6.89 13.50 5.51
N GLY A 49 -6.10 13.95 6.49
CA GLY A 49 -5.75 15.36 6.66
C GLY A 49 -5.46 15.73 8.11
N ALA A 50 -5.48 17.01 8.47
CA ALA A 50 -5.75 18.16 7.60
C ALA A 50 -4.47 18.74 6.96
N ARG A 51 -4.62 19.47 5.84
CA ARG A 51 -3.50 20.15 5.18
C ARG A 51 -2.81 21.10 6.18
N LYS A 52 -1.46 21.13 6.14
CA LYS A 52 -0.61 21.96 7.00
C LYS A 52 -0.62 21.61 8.49
N CYS A 53 -1.15 20.44 8.85
CA CYS A 53 -1.13 19.94 10.23
C CYS A 53 -0.01 18.91 10.50
N GLY A 54 0.93 18.70 9.58
CA GLY A 54 2.05 17.76 9.78
C GLY A 54 1.78 16.33 9.30
N THR A 55 0.86 16.15 8.35
CA THR A 55 0.54 14.83 7.77
C THR A 55 1.76 14.10 7.19
N ARG A 56 2.72 14.82 6.57
CA ARG A 56 3.97 14.25 6.07
C ARG A 56 4.87 13.75 7.21
N ALA A 57 5.07 14.55 8.26
CA ALA A 57 5.87 14.12 9.40
C ALA A 57 5.26 12.89 10.08
N LEU A 58 3.93 12.87 10.24
CA LEU A 58 3.21 11.74 10.79
C LEU A 58 3.47 10.44 10.02
N ILE A 59 3.32 10.44 8.69
CA ILE A 59 3.53 9.20 7.92
C ILE A 59 4.99 8.75 7.93
N GLU A 60 5.95 9.67 7.93
CA GLU A 60 7.37 9.32 8.03
C GLU A 60 7.71 8.69 9.40
N PHE A 61 7.12 9.19 10.49
CA PHE A 61 7.28 8.55 11.80
C PHE A 61 6.61 7.18 11.89
N LEU A 62 5.43 7.01 11.29
CA LEU A 62 4.76 5.71 11.23
C LEU A 62 5.56 4.68 10.43
N LYS A 63 6.20 5.08 9.33
CA LYS A 63 7.07 4.23 8.50
C LYS A 63 8.30 3.69 9.24
N LEU A 64 8.64 4.21 10.42
CA LEU A 64 9.70 3.64 11.27
C LEU A 64 9.30 2.27 11.85
N HIS A 65 8.01 1.95 11.90
CA HIS A 65 7.54 0.65 12.37
C HIS A 65 7.60 -0.39 11.25
N SER A 66 8.24 -1.54 11.48
CA SER A 66 8.48 -2.59 10.47
C SER A 66 7.21 -3.18 9.84
N GLN A 67 6.08 -3.12 10.56
CA GLN A 67 4.79 -3.57 10.06
C GLN A 67 3.99 -2.51 9.29
N ILE A 68 4.50 -1.27 9.15
CA ILE A 68 3.80 -0.20 8.43
C ILE A 68 4.49 0.06 7.11
N ILE A 69 3.71 -0.04 6.03
CA ILE A 69 4.15 0.28 4.68
C ILE A 69 3.26 1.40 4.12
N SER A 70 3.84 2.32 3.35
CA SER A 70 3.10 3.46 2.79
C SER A 70 3.66 3.89 1.43
N PRO A 71 2.83 4.31 0.46
CA PRO A 71 3.32 4.95 -0.75
C PRO A 71 3.94 6.32 -0.40
N ASN A 72 4.90 6.75 -1.21
CA ASN A 72 5.54 8.07 -1.02
C ASN A 72 4.64 9.22 -1.50
N ASP A 73 3.82 8.97 -2.52
CA ASP A 73 3.02 10.00 -3.19
C ASP A 73 1.57 10.05 -2.66
N GLU A 74 0.93 11.22 -2.85
CA GLU A 74 -0.51 11.38 -2.59
C GLU A 74 -1.31 10.84 -3.78
N MET A 75 -2.19 9.86 -3.54
CA MET A 75 -2.91 9.19 -4.63
C MET A 75 -4.04 10.02 -5.21
N HIS A 76 -4.62 10.91 -4.40
CA HIS A 76 -5.79 11.71 -4.76
C HIS A 76 -6.96 10.89 -5.33
N PHE A 77 -7.04 9.60 -5.02
CA PHE A 77 -7.98 8.65 -5.62
C PHE A 77 -9.43 9.02 -5.31
N PHE A 78 -9.76 9.31 -4.04
CA PHE A 78 -11.14 9.61 -3.65
C PHE A 78 -11.58 11.04 -4.00
N SER A 79 -10.63 11.98 -4.06
CA SER A 79 -10.89 13.40 -4.30
C SER A 79 -10.88 13.82 -5.77
N ASN A 80 -10.32 13.00 -6.67
CA ASN A 80 -10.22 13.30 -8.09
C ASN A 80 -11.07 12.31 -8.89
N ASP A 81 -12.07 12.80 -9.62
CA ASP A 81 -12.98 11.97 -10.41
C ASP A 81 -12.28 11.18 -11.51
N THR A 82 -11.23 11.74 -12.12
CA THR A 82 -10.44 11.05 -13.15
C THR A 82 -9.76 9.82 -12.55
N ASN A 83 -9.11 9.97 -11.40
CA ASN A 83 -8.44 8.84 -10.72
C ASN A 83 -9.47 7.83 -10.21
N TYR A 84 -10.59 8.29 -9.64
CA TYR A 84 -11.62 7.41 -9.12
C TYR A 84 -12.26 6.52 -10.21
N LYS A 85 -12.41 7.06 -11.43
CA LYS A 85 -12.92 6.31 -12.59
C LYS A 85 -11.99 5.17 -13.05
N LEU A 86 -10.70 5.22 -12.71
CA LEU A 86 -9.75 4.13 -13.00
C LEU A 86 -10.00 2.88 -12.14
N GLY A 87 -10.84 2.99 -11.11
CA GLY A 87 -11.28 1.87 -10.30
C GLY A 87 -10.36 1.50 -9.15
N SER A 88 -10.85 0.62 -8.27
CA SER A 88 -10.14 0.17 -7.07
C SER A 88 -8.86 -0.61 -7.37
N GLU A 89 -8.81 -1.31 -8.50
CA GLU A 89 -7.63 -2.06 -8.91
C GLU A 89 -6.45 -1.14 -9.24
N TRP A 90 -6.69 -0.04 -9.96
CA TRP A 90 -5.69 0.99 -10.18
C TRP A 90 -5.17 1.54 -8.85
N TYR A 91 -6.06 1.81 -7.89
CA TYR A 91 -5.68 2.30 -6.56
C TYR A 91 -4.85 1.27 -5.80
N ARG A 92 -5.21 -0.02 -5.86
CA ARG A 92 -4.46 -1.13 -5.27
C ARG A 92 -3.04 -1.21 -5.83
N GLN A 93 -2.89 -1.15 -7.15
CA GLN A 93 -1.59 -1.23 -7.83
C GLN A 93 -0.66 -0.06 -7.50
N LYS A 94 -1.21 1.08 -7.08
CA LYS A 94 -0.42 2.23 -6.61
C LYS A 94 0.10 2.07 -5.18
N MET A 95 -0.46 1.14 -4.40
CA MET A 95 0.09 0.83 -3.08
C MET A 95 1.43 0.12 -3.26
N PRO A 96 2.36 0.22 -2.30
CA PRO A 96 3.54 -0.64 -2.29
C PRO A 96 3.18 -2.11 -2.06
N LEU A 97 4.11 -3.00 -2.44
CA LEU A 97 4.05 -4.40 -2.07
C LEU A 97 4.18 -4.53 -0.55
N SER A 98 3.42 -5.44 0.04
CA SER A 98 3.38 -5.70 1.49
C SER A 98 3.32 -7.19 1.77
N TYR A 99 3.59 -7.60 3.01
CA TYR A 99 3.26 -8.94 3.52
C TYR A 99 1.85 -8.97 4.15
N PRO A 100 1.23 -10.14 4.36
CA PRO A 100 -0.12 -10.24 4.94
C PRO A 100 -0.27 -9.62 6.34
N ASP A 101 0.79 -9.62 7.13
CA ASP A 101 0.87 -9.09 8.50
C ASP A 101 1.18 -7.59 8.55
N GLN A 102 1.49 -6.97 7.41
CA GLN A 102 1.77 -5.55 7.32
C GLN A 102 0.51 -4.72 7.04
N ILE A 103 0.53 -3.49 7.54
CA ILE A 103 -0.52 -2.51 7.39
C ILE A 103 -0.07 -1.48 6.36
N THR A 104 -0.81 -1.38 5.27
CA THR A 104 -0.68 -0.34 4.26
C THR A 104 -1.43 0.91 4.70
N ILE A 105 -0.73 2.04 4.76
CA ILE A 105 -1.30 3.35 5.13
C ILE A 105 -1.13 4.33 3.97
N GLU A 106 -2.20 4.96 3.52
CA GLU A 106 -2.16 6.01 2.49
C GLU A 106 -2.38 7.39 3.12
N LYS A 107 -1.80 8.45 2.54
CA LYS A 107 -1.94 9.83 3.03
C LYS A 107 -2.29 10.78 1.89
N THR A 108 -3.50 11.32 1.92
CA THR A 108 -3.92 12.43 1.06
C THR A 108 -4.72 13.45 1.89
N PRO A 109 -4.11 14.57 2.31
CA PRO A 109 -4.74 15.57 3.17
C PRO A 109 -5.96 16.27 2.56
N LYS A 110 -6.11 16.21 1.22
CA LYS A 110 -7.25 16.76 0.49
C LYS A 110 -8.57 16.05 0.82
N TYR A 111 -8.53 14.80 1.29
CA TYR A 111 -9.74 14.04 1.63
C TYR A 111 -10.55 14.69 2.75
N PHE A 112 -9.88 15.32 3.72
CA PHE A 112 -10.52 15.97 4.86
C PHE A 112 -11.52 17.07 4.47
N ILE A 113 -11.26 17.80 3.38
CA ILE A 113 -12.12 18.89 2.90
C ILE A 113 -12.95 18.52 1.66
N SER A 114 -12.73 17.32 1.12
CA SER A 114 -13.40 16.87 -0.10
C SER A 114 -14.76 16.25 0.24
N VAL A 115 -15.84 16.91 -0.15
CA VAL A 115 -17.22 16.49 0.15
C VAL A 115 -17.54 15.07 -0.37
N ILE A 116 -16.93 14.67 -1.50
CA ILE A 116 -17.17 13.36 -2.13
C ILE A 116 -16.32 12.23 -1.53
N SER A 117 -15.22 12.54 -0.86
CA SER A 117 -14.27 11.53 -0.39
C SER A 117 -14.84 10.60 0.68
N PRO A 118 -15.57 11.07 1.72
CA PRO A 118 -16.13 10.19 2.75
C PRO A 118 -17.01 9.07 2.19
N SER A 119 -17.95 9.38 1.30
CA SER A 119 -18.86 8.40 0.70
C SER A 119 -18.14 7.36 -0.14
N ARG A 120 -17.07 7.77 -0.85
CA ARG A 120 -16.27 6.84 -1.67
C ARG A 120 -15.38 5.94 -0.83
N ILE A 121 -14.76 6.48 0.22
CA ILE A 121 -13.96 5.71 1.18
C ILE A 121 -14.85 4.66 1.85
N HIS A 122 -16.02 5.06 2.35
CA HIS A 122 -16.97 4.16 2.99
C HIS A 122 -17.45 3.05 2.05
N ARG A 123 -17.69 3.37 0.77
CA ARG A 123 -18.07 2.38 -0.25
C ARG A 123 -16.97 1.36 -0.53
N MET A 124 -15.70 1.76 -0.46
CA MET A 124 -14.57 0.85 -0.62
C MET A 124 -14.46 -0.08 0.60
N ASN A 125 -14.49 0.47 1.80
CA ASN A 125 -14.42 -0.28 3.04
C ASN A 125 -15.04 0.54 4.18
N SER A 126 -16.20 0.09 4.67
CA SER A 126 -16.92 0.75 5.75
C SER A 126 -16.24 0.65 7.12
N SER A 127 -15.30 -0.30 7.27
CA SER A 127 -14.56 -0.58 8.51
C SER A 127 -13.13 -0.03 8.48
N ILE A 128 -12.78 0.78 7.49
CA ILE A 128 -11.43 1.34 7.35
C ILE A 128 -11.09 2.31 8.48
N LYS A 129 -9.85 2.30 8.94
CA LYS A 129 -9.37 3.24 9.97
C LYS A 129 -8.99 4.58 9.32
N LEU A 130 -9.38 5.67 9.96
CA LEU A 130 -9.08 7.02 9.49
C LEU A 130 -8.27 7.77 10.55
N ILE A 131 -7.22 8.46 10.12
CA ILE A 131 -6.41 9.32 10.97
C ILE A 131 -6.55 10.76 10.49
N ALA A 132 -6.91 11.65 11.40
CA ALA A 132 -6.89 13.10 11.20
C ALA A 132 -5.91 13.73 12.20
N ILE A 133 -4.91 14.44 11.68
CA ILE A 133 -4.00 15.26 12.46
C ILE A 133 -4.41 16.73 12.33
N LEU A 134 -4.55 17.40 13.47
CA LEU A 134 -5.04 18.77 13.56
C LEU A 134 -4.00 19.66 14.24
N ARG A 135 -4.04 20.95 13.91
CA ARG A 135 -3.21 22.00 14.47
C ARG A 135 -4.10 23.20 14.79
N HIS A 136 -3.68 24.06 15.73
CA HIS A 136 -4.38 25.30 16.03
C HIS A 136 -4.74 26.09 14.75
N PRO A 137 -6.01 26.47 14.56
CA PRO A 137 -6.52 26.95 13.26
C PRO A 137 -5.79 28.19 12.75
N THR A 138 -5.47 29.16 13.62
CA THR A 138 -4.70 30.36 13.25
C THR A 138 -3.33 30.01 12.69
N THR A 139 -2.59 29.14 13.37
CA THR A 139 -1.26 28.71 12.93
C THR A 139 -1.33 27.85 11.66
N ARG A 140 -2.39 27.05 11.50
CA ARG A 140 -2.65 26.29 10.27
C ARG A 140 -2.85 27.24 9.09
N VAL A 141 -3.71 28.27 9.23
CA VAL A 141 -3.99 29.26 8.17
C VAL A 141 -2.73 30.02 7.77
N ILE A 142 -1.95 30.52 8.73
CA ILE A 142 -0.67 31.20 8.45
C ILE A 142 0.26 30.27 7.67
N SER A 143 0.40 29.01 8.12
CA SER A 143 1.24 28.03 7.42
C SER A 143 0.76 27.76 5.99
N ASP A 144 -0.56 27.73 5.79
CA ASP A 144 -1.20 27.55 4.48
C ASP A 144 -0.89 28.70 3.53
N TYR A 145 -0.92 29.94 4.04
CA TYR A 145 -0.59 31.15 3.27
C TYR A 145 0.90 31.23 2.90
N THR A 146 1.79 30.88 3.84
CA THR A 146 3.26 30.96 3.61
C THR A 146 3.81 29.96 2.61
N GLN A 147 3.03 28.93 2.24
CA GLN A 147 3.46 27.91 1.29
C GLN A 147 3.04 28.36 -0.12
N ILE A 148 3.94 29.08 -0.80
CA ILE A 148 3.85 29.41 -2.23
C ILE A 148 4.19 28.16 -3.04
#